data_AF-A0A961EV84-F1
#
_entry.id   AF-A0A961EV84-F1
#
_cell.length_a   1.000
_cell.length_b   1.000
_cell.length_c   1.000
_cell.angle_alpha   90.00
_cell.angle_beta   90.00
_cell.angle_gamma   90.00
#
_symmetry.space_group_name_H-M   'P 1'
#
loop_
_entity.id
_entity.type
_entity.pdbx_description
1 polymer ?
#
loop_
_entity_poly.entity_id
_entity_poly.type
_entity_poly.pdbx_seq_one_letter_code
_entity_poly.pdbx_strand_id
1 'polypeptide(L)'
;TWIAKRSLIVVAPDIVPKLGLELNELSQLCEEVKTLLCILDRPNYSNFISPAIAEKGPFQIAVSSSGISPSVSVYLRNRIENELLSDELLALAEFFSRHRHIVSERLKDLKRRRAFYFELIESGFAARLDSENALQEFQSRLDEFCAARDSGMPDNS
;
A
#
# COMPACT_ATOMS: atom_id res chain seq x y z
N THR A 1 -11.94 31.01 -3.52
CA THR A 1 -12.05 30.51 -4.91
C THR A 1 -12.59 29.09 -4.91
N TRP A 2 -13.05 28.56 -6.05
CA TRP A 2 -13.51 27.16 -6.15
C TRP A 2 -12.36 26.15 -5.97
N ILE A 3 -11.14 26.56 -6.32
CA ILE A 3 -9.88 25.82 -6.17
C ILE A 3 -9.67 25.41 -4.71
N ALA A 4 -9.77 26.35 -3.77
CA ALA A 4 -9.59 26.10 -2.34
C ALA A 4 -10.62 25.14 -1.71
N LYS A 5 -11.71 24.79 -2.42
CA LYS A 5 -12.70 23.80 -2.00
C LYS A 5 -12.38 22.39 -2.50
N ARG A 6 -11.21 22.19 -3.13
CA ARG A 6 -10.76 20.93 -3.72
C ARG A 6 -9.43 20.51 -3.09
N SER A 7 -9.31 19.23 -2.78
CA SER A 7 -8.05 18.64 -2.32
C SER A 7 -7.11 18.30 -3.49
N LEU A 8 -7.67 18.00 -4.67
CA LEU A 8 -6.96 17.65 -5.89
C LEU A 8 -7.71 18.18 -7.11
N ILE A 9 -6.97 18.71 -8.07
CA ILE A 9 -7.43 19.10 -9.39
C ILE A 9 -6.59 18.33 -10.42
N VAL A 10 -7.26 17.58 -11.28
CA VAL A 10 -6.65 16.95 -12.47
C VAL A 10 -7.30 17.56 -13.69
N VAL A 11 -6.51 18.09 -14.61
CA VAL A 11 -7.04 18.87 -15.73
C VAL A 11 -6.19 18.66 -16.99
N ALA A 12 -6.86 18.55 -18.14
CA ALA A 12 -6.18 18.55 -19.43
C ALA A 12 -5.78 19.99 -19.81
N PRO A 13 -4.63 20.21 -20.49
CA PRO A 13 -4.15 21.56 -20.80
C PRO A 13 -5.15 22.42 -21.58
N ASP A 14 -5.94 21.81 -22.46
CA ASP A 14 -6.94 22.51 -23.31
C ASP A 14 -8.20 22.95 -22.53
N ILE A 15 -8.39 22.45 -21.32
CA ILE A 15 -9.49 22.84 -20.44
C ILE A 15 -9.14 24.11 -19.65
N VAL A 16 -7.86 24.36 -19.37
CA VAL A 16 -7.44 25.50 -18.52
C VAL A 16 -7.91 26.85 -19.09
N PRO A 17 -7.77 27.16 -20.39
CA PRO A 17 -8.30 28.40 -20.96
C PRO A 17 -9.83 28.52 -20.87
N LYS A 18 -10.55 27.39 -20.88
CA LYS A 18 -12.03 27.37 -20.73
C LYS A 18 -12.47 27.75 -19.31
N LEU A 19 -11.55 27.69 -18.34
CA LEU A 19 -11.75 28.18 -16.97
C LEU A 19 -11.45 29.68 -16.82
N GLY A 20 -11.02 30.35 -17.90
CA GLY A 20 -10.59 31.75 -17.87
C GLY A 20 -9.26 31.96 -17.17
N LEU A 21 -8.36 30.97 -17.23
CA LEU A 21 -7.04 30.99 -16.60
C LEU A 21 -5.98 30.54 -17.59
N GLU A 22 -4.75 30.99 -17.37
CA GLU A 22 -3.53 30.43 -17.96
C GLU A 22 -2.93 29.31 -17.09
N LEU A 23 -2.05 28.48 -17.67
CA LEU A 23 -1.42 27.36 -16.93
C LEU A 23 -0.63 27.85 -15.70
N ASN A 24 0.14 28.93 -15.84
CA ASN A 24 0.91 29.53 -14.74
C ASN A 24 0.00 30.08 -13.64
N GLU A 25 -1.10 30.73 -14.02
CA GLU A 25 -2.06 31.28 -13.06
C GLU A 25 -2.73 30.17 -12.26
N LEU A 26 -3.17 29.10 -12.92
CA LEU A 26 -3.74 27.93 -12.24
C LEU A 26 -2.72 27.28 -11.28
N SER A 27 -1.47 27.14 -11.71
CA SER A 27 -0.38 26.59 -10.89
C SER A 27 -0.17 27.42 -9.62
N GLN A 28 0.01 28.74 -9.78
CA GLN A 28 0.23 29.66 -8.66
C GLN A 28 -0.97 29.68 -7.70
N LEU A 29 -2.19 29.76 -8.22
CA LEU A 29 -3.40 29.74 -7.40
C LEU A 29 -3.52 28.44 -6.58
N CYS A 30 -3.14 27.30 -7.16
CA CYS A 30 -3.15 26.02 -6.45
C CYS A 30 -2.07 25.96 -5.36
N GLU A 31 -0.87 26.49 -5.61
CA GLU A 31 0.21 26.58 -4.62
C GLU A 31 -0.20 27.47 -3.43
N GLU A 32 -0.76 28.64 -3.68
CA GLU A 32 -1.18 29.60 -2.64
C GLU A 32 -2.20 29.00 -1.68
N VAL A 33 -3.13 28.18 -2.19
CA VAL A 33 -4.18 27.54 -1.38
C VAL A 33 -3.89 26.08 -1.01
N LYS A 34 -2.68 25.59 -1.31
CA LYS A 34 -2.20 24.22 -1.03
C LYS A 34 -3.09 23.12 -1.60
N THR A 35 -3.64 23.34 -2.79
CA THR A 35 -4.39 22.33 -3.54
C THR A 35 -3.43 21.55 -4.45
N LEU A 36 -3.56 20.22 -4.47
CA LEU A 36 -2.81 19.38 -5.41
C LEU A 36 -3.31 19.62 -6.83
N LEU A 37 -2.38 19.76 -7.78
CA LEU A 37 -2.63 20.06 -9.17
C LEU A 37 -1.80 19.13 -10.05
N CYS A 38 -2.49 18.41 -10.94
CA CYS A 38 -1.91 17.65 -12.04
C CYS A 38 -2.50 18.15 -13.36
N ILE A 39 -1.68 18.86 -14.13
CA ILE A 39 -2.00 19.22 -15.50
C ILE A 39 -1.41 18.14 -16.41
N LEU A 40 -2.26 17.43 -17.15
CA LEU A 40 -1.84 16.31 -17.99
C LEU A 40 -0.76 16.74 -18.98
N ASP A 41 0.30 15.94 -19.10
CA ASP A 41 1.46 16.18 -19.97
C ASP A 41 2.20 17.52 -19.72
N ARG A 42 1.96 18.17 -18.58
CA ARG A 42 2.55 19.48 -18.22
C ARG A 42 3.10 19.45 -16.78
N PRO A 43 4.13 18.63 -16.50
CA PRO A 43 4.68 18.47 -15.15
C PRO A 43 5.26 19.78 -14.58
N ASN A 44 5.79 20.67 -15.42
CA ASN A 44 6.35 21.96 -14.98
C ASN A 44 5.31 22.93 -14.38
N TYR A 45 4.02 22.67 -14.58
CA TYR A 45 2.90 23.45 -14.05
C TYR A 45 2.09 22.67 -13.01
N SER A 46 2.62 21.52 -12.56
CA SER A 46 1.95 20.59 -11.66
C SER A 46 2.75 20.47 -10.37
N ASN A 47 2.07 20.51 -9.23
CA ASN A 47 2.67 20.22 -7.92
C ASN A 47 2.38 18.78 -7.44
N PHE A 48 1.65 18.01 -8.26
CA PHE A 48 1.32 16.61 -8.04
C PHE A 48 1.52 15.81 -9.33
N ILE A 49 2.12 14.63 -9.21
CA ILE A 49 2.26 13.66 -10.30
C ILE A 49 1.45 12.43 -9.92
N SER A 50 0.50 12.04 -10.77
CA SER A 50 -0.26 10.82 -10.56
C SER A 50 0.68 9.61 -10.63
N PRO A 51 0.77 8.79 -9.57
CA PRO A 51 1.57 7.57 -9.60
C PRO A 51 0.91 6.50 -10.47
N ALA A 52 1.69 5.50 -10.86
CA ALA A 52 1.16 4.25 -11.41
C ALA A 52 0.76 3.34 -10.24
N ILE A 53 -0.50 2.93 -10.16
CA ILE A 53 -1.02 2.10 -9.05
C ILE A 53 -1.10 0.65 -9.49
N ALA A 54 -0.40 -0.24 -8.78
CA ALA A 54 -0.59 -1.68 -8.87
C ALA A 54 -1.59 -2.10 -7.80
N GLU A 55 -2.57 -2.91 -8.16
CA GLU A 55 -3.61 -3.32 -7.21
C GLU A 55 -4.06 -4.76 -7.39
N LYS A 56 -4.33 -5.43 -6.26
CA LYS A 56 -4.98 -6.74 -6.25
C LYS A 56 -5.63 -7.01 -4.90
N GLY A 57 -6.95 -7.23 -4.90
CA GLY A 57 -7.72 -7.41 -3.67
C GLY A 57 -7.53 -6.22 -2.72
N PRO A 58 -7.13 -6.44 -1.44
CA PRO A 58 -6.94 -5.37 -0.48
C PRO A 58 -5.59 -4.63 -0.62
N PHE A 59 -4.71 -5.06 -1.54
CA PHE A 59 -3.37 -4.49 -1.70
C PHE A 59 -3.35 -3.40 -2.77
N GLN A 60 -2.77 -2.25 -2.42
CA GLN A 60 -2.46 -1.17 -3.35
C GLN A 60 -1.01 -0.72 -3.16
N ILE A 61 -0.27 -0.59 -4.27
CA ILE A 61 1.10 -0.12 -4.30
C ILE A 61 1.22 1.00 -5.33
N ALA A 62 1.63 2.19 -4.87
CA ALA A 62 1.87 3.33 -5.73
C ALA A 62 3.33 3.40 -6.16
N VAL A 63 3.57 3.40 -7.46
CA VAL A 63 4.90 3.55 -8.07
C VAL A 63 5.03 4.93 -8.68
N SER A 64 6.02 5.70 -8.25
CA SER A 64 6.35 7.01 -8.80
C SER A 64 7.84 7.12 -9.06
N SER A 65 8.20 7.68 -10.22
CA SER A 65 9.56 8.06 -10.57
C SER A 65 9.81 9.56 -10.35
N SER A 66 8.95 10.25 -9.59
CA SER A 66 8.99 11.71 -9.40
C SER A 66 9.08 12.50 -10.71
N GLY A 67 8.40 12.01 -11.75
CA GLY A 67 8.38 12.64 -13.07
C GLY A 67 9.57 12.29 -13.98
N ILE A 68 10.53 11.50 -13.53
CA ILE A 68 11.72 11.13 -14.34
C ILE A 68 11.34 10.24 -15.52
N SER A 69 10.48 9.24 -15.32
CA SER A 69 10.09 8.32 -16.39
C SER A 69 8.73 7.66 -16.12
N PRO A 70 7.67 8.06 -16.85
CA PRO A 70 6.37 7.39 -16.78
C PRO A 70 6.46 5.91 -17.20
N SER A 71 7.24 5.60 -18.23
CA SER A 71 7.40 4.24 -18.75
C SER A 71 7.99 3.28 -17.71
N VAL A 72 8.98 3.74 -16.92
CA VAL A 72 9.54 2.93 -15.82
C VAL A 72 8.52 2.70 -14.71
N SER A 73 7.75 3.72 -14.34
CA SER A 73 6.67 3.57 -13.34
C SER A 73 5.63 2.54 -13.78
N VAL A 74 5.21 2.56 -15.06
CA VAL A 74 4.27 1.58 -15.62
C VAL A 74 4.87 0.18 -15.68
N TYR A 75 6.13 0.04 -16.08
CA TYR A 75 6.83 -1.24 -16.10
C TYR A 75 6.87 -1.89 -14.71
N LEU A 76 7.28 -1.12 -13.69
CA LEU A 76 7.35 -1.61 -12.31
C LEU A 76 5.97 -1.91 -11.74
N ARG A 77 4.96 -1.06 -12.00
CA ARG A 77 3.56 -1.33 -11.64
C ARG A 77 3.13 -2.70 -12.17
N ASN A 78 3.32 -2.95 -13.47
CA ASN A 78 2.93 -4.22 -14.08
C ASN A 78 3.65 -5.40 -13.44
N ARG A 79 4.94 -5.24 -13.18
CA ARG A 79 5.74 -6.29 -12.55
C ARG A 79 5.23 -6.61 -11.14
N ILE A 80 4.95 -5.60 -10.33
CA ILE A 80 4.41 -5.76 -8.98
C ILE A 80 3.05 -6.47 -9.02
N GLU A 81 2.15 -6.02 -9.89
CA GLU A 81 0.80 -6.57 -10.00
C GLU A 81 0.79 -8.04 -10.44
N ASN A 82 1.66 -8.40 -11.39
CA ASN A 82 1.69 -9.75 -11.96
C ASN A 82 2.61 -10.74 -11.21
N GLU A 83 3.71 -10.28 -10.64
CA GLU A 83 4.71 -11.15 -10.00
C GLU A 83 4.64 -11.16 -8.47
N LEU A 84 4.28 -10.04 -7.83
CA LEU A 84 4.34 -9.90 -6.37
C LEU A 84 2.98 -10.02 -5.70
N LEU A 85 1.94 -9.45 -6.31
CA LEU A 85 0.57 -9.57 -5.82
C LEU A 85 -0.04 -10.90 -6.29
N SER A 86 0.44 -12.02 -5.75
CA SER A 86 -0.06 -13.35 -6.10
C SER A 86 -1.41 -13.66 -5.43
N ASP A 87 -2.16 -14.64 -5.96
CA ASP A 87 -3.40 -15.12 -5.31
C ASP A 87 -3.11 -15.76 -3.94
N GLU A 88 -1.93 -16.37 -3.78
CA GLU A 88 -1.45 -16.90 -2.50
C GLU A 88 -1.33 -15.80 -1.44
N LEU A 89 -0.85 -14.61 -1.82
CA LEU A 89 -0.76 -13.46 -0.92
C LEU A 89 -2.15 -12.96 -0.51
N LEU A 90 -3.12 -12.98 -1.42
CA LEU A 90 -4.51 -12.64 -1.11
C LEU A 90 -5.12 -13.66 -0.13
N ALA A 91 -4.99 -14.95 -0.41
CA ALA A 91 -5.46 -16.01 0.47
C ALA A 91 -4.85 -15.90 1.87
N LEU A 92 -3.55 -15.58 1.96
CA LEU A 92 -2.86 -15.37 3.23
C LEU A 92 -3.45 -14.20 4.01
N ALA A 93 -3.67 -13.06 3.35
CA ALA A 93 -4.25 -11.88 3.98
C ALA A 93 -5.66 -12.15 4.51
N GLU A 94 -6.49 -12.85 3.72
CA GLU A 94 -7.83 -13.25 4.12
C GLU A 94 -7.81 -14.22 5.30
N PHE A 95 -6.90 -15.21 5.26
CA PHE A 95 -6.72 -16.16 6.35
C PHE A 95 -6.31 -15.45 7.66
N PHE A 96 -5.34 -14.53 7.60
CA PHE A 96 -4.94 -13.75 8.77
C PHE A 96 -6.08 -12.88 9.30
N SER A 97 -6.84 -12.23 8.41
CA SER A 97 -7.98 -11.41 8.80
C SER A 97 -9.04 -12.24 9.56
N ARG A 98 -9.37 -13.42 9.04
CA ARG A 98 -10.34 -14.35 9.65
C ARG A 98 -9.91 -14.80 11.06
N HIS A 99 -8.63 -15.11 11.24
CA HIS A 99 -8.10 -15.69 12.48
C HIS A 99 -7.40 -14.68 13.40
N ARG A 100 -7.47 -13.37 13.09
CA ARG A 100 -6.81 -12.31 13.87
C ARG A 100 -7.17 -12.30 15.35
N HIS A 101 -8.41 -12.67 15.66
CA HIS A 101 -8.94 -12.70 17.02
C HIS A 101 -8.16 -13.71 17.90
N ILE A 102 -7.89 -14.91 17.39
CA ILE A 102 -7.09 -15.96 18.05
C ILE A 102 -5.71 -15.41 18.46
N VAL A 103 -5.01 -14.74 17.53
CA VAL A 103 -3.70 -14.15 17.80
C VAL A 103 -3.82 -13.04 18.83
N SER A 104 -4.82 -12.16 18.72
CA SER A 104 -5.01 -11.05 19.66
C SER A 104 -5.40 -11.48 21.07
N GLU A 105 -6.03 -12.65 21.21
CA GLU A 105 -6.38 -13.23 22.50
C GLU A 105 -5.15 -13.77 23.21
N ARG A 106 -4.29 -14.51 22.50
CA ARG A 106 -3.07 -15.14 23.04
C ARG A 106 -1.89 -14.17 23.19
N LEU A 107 -1.71 -13.26 22.24
CA LEU A 107 -0.65 -12.26 22.24
C LEU A 107 -1.27 -10.88 22.50
N LYS A 108 -1.11 -10.31 23.69
CA LYS A 108 -1.61 -8.95 23.99
C LYS A 108 -0.72 -7.83 23.45
N ASP A 109 0.58 -8.09 23.32
CA ASP A 109 1.56 -7.13 22.83
C ASP A 109 1.56 -7.02 21.30
N LEU A 110 1.54 -5.79 20.77
CA LEU A 110 1.49 -5.52 19.34
C LEU A 110 2.79 -5.90 18.61
N LYS A 111 3.96 -5.68 19.24
CA LYS A 111 5.25 -6.03 18.63
C LYS A 111 5.34 -7.55 18.40
N ARG A 112 4.87 -8.34 19.36
CA ARG A 112 4.79 -9.81 19.25
C ARG A 112 3.82 -10.29 18.19
N ARG A 113 2.62 -9.70 18.10
CA ARG A 113 1.68 -10.04 17.02
C ARG A 113 2.33 -9.83 15.66
N ARG A 114 3.00 -8.69 15.47
CA ARG A 114 3.73 -8.39 14.24
C ARG A 114 4.80 -9.44 13.98
N ALA A 115 5.68 -9.72 14.94
CA ALA A 115 6.74 -10.70 14.80
C ALA A 115 6.20 -12.09 14.40
N PHE A 116 5.13 -12.56 15.04
CA PHE A 116 4.48 -13.83 14.68
C PHE A 116 4.01 -13.87 13.23
N TYR A 117 3.31 -12.82 12.76
CA TYR A 117 2.87 -12.77 11.37
C TYR A 117 4.05 -12.73 10.38
N PHE A 118 5.12 -11.99 10.69
CA PHE A 118 6.31 -11.96 9.84
C PHE A 118 6.98 -13.32 9.75
N GLU A 119 7.19 -14.00 10.89
CA GLU A 119 7.77 -15.35 10.92
C GLU A 119 6.94 -16.32 10.07
N LEU A 120 5.61 -16.25 10.18
CA LEU A 120 4.71 -17.11 9.43
C LEU A 120 4.75 -16.82 7.92
N ILE A 121 4.79 -15.55 7.51
CA ILE A 121 4.98 -15.14 6.10
C ILE A 121 6.31 -15.70 5.56
N GLU A 122 7.41 -15.52 6.29
CA GLU A 122 8.75 -15.95 5.88
C GLU A 122 8.90 -17.48 5.84
N SER A 123 8.09 -18.22 6.61
CA SER A 123 8.07 -19.69 6.60
C SER A 123 7.45 -20.31 5.34
N GLY A 124 6.94 -19.50 4.40
CA GLY A 124 6.23 -19.97 3.22
C GLY A 124 4.86 -20.59 3.54
N PHE A 125 4.23 -20.19 4.66
CA PHE A 125 2.92 -20.71 5.08
C PHE A 125 1.84 -20.51 4.01
N ALA A 126 1.95 -19.46 3.18
CA ALA A 126 1.02 -19.17 2.10
C ALA A 126 0.82 -20.37 1.14
N ALA A 127 1.89 -21.10 0.82
CA ALA A 127 1.83 -22.26 -0.08
C ALA A 127 1.10 -23.48 0.51
N ARG A 128 0.76 -23.45 1.81
CA ARG A 128 0.10 -24.55 2.53
C ARG A 128 -1.34 -24.22 2.96
N LEU A 129 -1.84 -23.04 2.61
CA LEU A 129 -3.17 -22.56 3.01
C LEU A 129 -4.33 -23.44 2.52
N ASP A 130 -4.16 -24.07 1.37
CA ASP A 130 -5.20 -24.93 0.77
C ASP A 130 -5.26 -26.34 1.39
N SER A 131 -4.37 -26.64 2.35
CA SER A 131 -4.43 -27.90 3.08
C SER A 131 -5.55 -27.89 4.13
N GLU A 132 -6.19 -29.04 4.35
CA GLU A 132 -7.18 -29.21 5.43
C GLU A 132 -6.60 -28.89 6.82
N ASN A 133 -5.27 -28.90 6.94
CA ASN A 133 -4.53 -28.71 8.19
C ASN A 133 -4.03 -27.27 8.40
N ALA A 134 -4.29 -26.32 7.50
CA ALA A 134 -3.73 -24.96 7.61
C ALA A 134 -4.05 -24.27 8.94
N LEU A 135 -5.28 -24.42 9.45
CA LEU A 135 -5.68 -23.89 10.75
C LEU A 135 -4.94 -24.57 11.91
N GLN A 136 -4.72 -25.88 11.82
CA GLN A 136 -4.00 -26.63 12.83
C GLN A 136 -2.52 -26.24 12.87
N GLU A 137 -1.87 -26.13 11.71
CA GLU A 137 -0.48 -25.64 11.62
C GLU A 137 -0.37 -24.22 12.19
N PHE A 138 -1.29 -23.32 11.81
CA PHE A 138 -1.34 -21.96 12.34
C PHE A 138 -1.42 -21.91 13.87
N GLN A 139 -2.29 -22.72 14.46
CA GLN A 139 -2.45 -22.81 15.91
C GLN A 139 -1.19 -23.38 16.58
N SER A 140 -0.61 -24.45 16.03
CA SER A 140 0.66 -25.03 16.54
C SER A 140 1.79 -24.01 16.53
N ARG A 141 1.97 -23.29 15.42
CA ARG A 141 2.98 -22.22 15.30
C ARG A 141 2.75 -21.11 16.30
N LEU A 142 1.49 -20.72 16.54
CA LEU A 142 1.15 -19.72 17.54
C LEU A 142 1.48 -20.21 18.96
N ASP A 143 1.24 -21.48 19.26
CA ASP A 143 1.58 -22.09 20.55
C ASP A 143 3.09 -22.16 20.78
N GLU A 144 3.86 -22.61 19.78
CA GLU A 144 5.32 -22.58 19.79
C GLU A 144 5.86 -21.16 19.99
N PHE A 145 5.33 -20.17 19.26
CA PHE A 145 5.71 -18.77 19.37
C PHE A 145 5.37 -18.16 20.75
N CYS A 146 4.27 -18.62 21.37
CA CYS A 146 3.91 -18.24 22.72
C CYS A 146 4.92 -18.79 23.73
N ALA A 147 5.26 -20.08 23.61
CA ALA A 147 6.17 -20.82 24.51
C ALA A 147 7.63 -20.38 24.42
N ALA A 148 8.12 -20.01 23.23
CA ALA A 148 9.50 -19.57 23.00
C ALA A 148 9.93 -18.33 23.83
N ARG A 149 8.97 -17.65 24.46
CA ARG A 149 9.22 -16.45 25.27
C ARG A 149 9.38 -16.72 26.77
N ASP A 150 9.07 -17.91 27.26
CA ASP A 150 9.44 -18.28 28.65
C ASP A 150 10.97 -18.44 28.80
N SER A 151 11.71 -18.44 27.69
CA SER A 151 13.17 -18.61 27.63
C SER A 151 13.99 -17.36 27.25
N GLY A 152 13.38 -16.16 27.19
CA GLY A 152 14.11 -14.88 27.16
C GLY A 152 14.54 -14.33 25.79
N MET A 153 14.28 -13.04 25.58
CA MET A 153 14.94 -12.19 24.57
C MET A 153 14.90 -10.73 25.08
N PRO A 154 16.01 -9.96 25.02
CA PRO A 154 16.05 -8.59 25.54
C PRO A 154 15.34 -7.61 24.61
N ASP A 155 14.76 -6.57 25.21
CA ASP A 155 14.12 -5.45 24.54
C ASP A 155 15.19 -4.57 23.87
N ASN A 156 15.35 -4.67 22.55
CA ASN A 156 16.10 -3.67 21.80
C ASN A 156 15.13 -2.60 21.31
N SER A 157 15.20 -1.48 22.03
CA SER A 157 14.59 -0.18 21.74
C SER A 157 15.07 0.40 20.42
#